data_AF-A0A562IF30-F1
#
_entry.id   AF-A0A562IF30-F1
#
_cell.length_a   1.000
_cell.length_b   1.000
_cell.length_c   1.000
_cell.angle_alpha   90.00
_cell.angle_beta   90.00
_cell.angle_gamma   90.00
#
_symmetry.space_group_name_H-M   'P 1'
#
loop_
_entity.id
_entity.type
_entity.pdbx_description
1 polymer ?
#
loop_
_entity_poly.entity_id
_entity_poly.type
_entity_poly.pdbx_seq_one_letter_code
_entity_poly.pdbx_strand_id
1 'polypeptide(L)'
;MSARLGRAAGRVRSLLDILGVLGLFDHVIGSDEVARPKPAPDIVLQALRLMDVPPSQAMMVGDAVTDLMSGREAGATTVATTWHGGDVGALLAAGPDLVAHAPGDLLVHCPAALVS
;
A
#
# COMPACT_ATOMS: atom_id res chain seq x y z
N MET A 1 -12.01 2.09 1.75
CA MET A 1 -10.82 2.92 1.44
C MET A 1 -9.62 1.99 1.54
N SER A 2 -8.82 1.77 0.49
CA SER A 2 -7.73 0.78 0.52
C SER A 2 -6.35 1.45 0.56
N ALA A 3 -5.82 1.69 1.77
CA ALA A 3 -4.43 2.06 1.98
C ALA A 3 -3.78 1.05 2.94
N ARG A 4 -2.67 0.42 2.54
CA ARG A 4 -2.06 -0.69 3.28
C ARG A 4 -0.54 -0.72 3.09
N LEU A 5 0.20 -0.57 4.19
CA LEU A 5 1.29 -1.42 4.73
C LEU A 5 2.30 -0.63 5.60
N GLY A 6 2.75 -1.21 6.71
CA GLY A 6 4.10 -0.97 7.25
C GLY A 6 4.27 -1.03 8.77
N ARG A 7 5.11 -1.98 9.25
CA ARG A 7 5.52 -2.28 10.65
C ARG A 7 4.46 -2.97 11.53
N ALA A 8 4.92 -3.51 12.67
CA ALA A 8 4.14 -4.38 13.57
C ALA A 8 2.72 -3.86 13.83
N ALA A 9 1.72 -4.72 13.63
CA ALA A 9 0.33 -4.33 13.48
C ALA A 9 -0.21 -3.54 14.69
N GLY A 10 0.18 -3.95 15.90
CA GLY A 10 -0.21 -3.26 17.13
C GLY A 10 0.25 -1.81 17.19
N ARG A 11 1.51 -1.53 16.82
CA ARG A 11 2.04 -0.14 16.83
C ARG A 11 1.37 0.73 15.78
N VAL A 12 1.11 0.17 14.59
CA VAL A 12 0.45 0.89 13.51
C VAL A 12 -0.98 1.24 13.90
N ARG A 13 -1.74 0.28 14.43
CA ARG A 13 -3.11 0.51 14.92
C ARG A 13 -3.15 1.59 15.98
N SER A 14 -2.28 1.54 17.00
CA SER A 14 -2.21 2.58 18.03
C SER A 14 -1.88 3.96 17.48
N LEU A 15 -0.95 4.07 16.53
CA LEU A 15 -0.61 5.35 15.91
C LEU A 15 -1.78 5.91 15.09
N LEU A 16 -2.44 5.07 14.29
CA LEU A 16 -3.62 5.47 13.51
C LEU A 16 -4.78 5.91 14.41
N ASP A 17 -4.94 5.28 15.58
CA ASP A 17 -5.96 5.61 16.58
C ASP A 17 -5.67 6.97 17.22
N ILE A 18 -4.42 7.21 17.64
CA ILE A 18 -3.97 8.50 18.19
C ILE A 18 -4.17 9.64 17.17
N LEU A 19 -3.94 9.38 15.89
CA LEU A 19 -4.13 10.34 14.81
C LEU A 19 -5.60 10.51 14.41
N GLY A 20 -6.53 9.73 14.98
CA GLY A 20 -7.96 9.81 14.68
C GLY A 20 -8.36 9.30 13.29
N VAL A 21 -7.47 8.57 12.62
CA VAL A 21 -7.67 8.09 11.24
C VAL A 21 -7.89 6.59 11.15
N LEU A 22 -7.81 5.85 12.27
CA LEU A 22 -8.00 4.39 12.27
C LEU A 22 -9.33 3.97 11.62
N GLY A 23 -10.41 4.73 11.85
CA GLY A 23 -11.73 4.46 11.27
C GLY A 23 -11.82 4.62 9.74
N LEU A 24 -10.76 5.14 9.11
CA LEU A 24 -10.67 5.22 7.65
C LEU A 24 -10.18 3.89 7.03
N PHE A 25 -9.65 2.96 7.82
CA PHE A 25 -9.06 1.71 7.33
C PHE A 25 -9.96 0.51 7.63
N ASP A 26 -10.38 -0.20 6.58
CA ASP A 26 -11.15 -1.45 6.72
C ASP A 26 -10.36 -2.52 7.47
N HIS A 27 -9.05 -2.58 7.19
CA HIS A 27 -8.12 -3.52 7.83
C HIS A 27 -6.71 -2.94 7.92
N VAL A 28 -6.05 -3.20 9.06
CA VAL A 28 -4.63 -2.91 9.27
C VAL A 28 -3.90 -4.24 9.41
N ILE A 29 -2.86 -4.49 8.61
CA ILE A 29 -2.02 -5.70 8.71
C ILE A 29 -0.56 -5.31 8.87
N GLY A 30 0.08 -5.92 9.85
CA GLY A 30 1.51 -5.79 10.10
C GLY A 30 2.34 -6.92 9.51
N SER A 31 3.65 -6.69 9.41
CA SER A 31 4.61 -7.69 8.97
C SER A 31 4.69 -8.93 9.87
N ASP A 32 4.26 -8.80 11.12
CA ASP A 32 4.18 -9.84 12.14
C ASP A 32 2.96 -10.76 11.99
N GLU A 33 2.00 -10.39 11.12
CA GLU A 33 0.77 -11.15 10.87
C GLU A 33 0.86 -11.98 9.57
N VAL A 34 2.05 -12.05 8.95
CA VAL A 34 2.29 -12.82 7.72
C VAL A 34 3.56 -13.67 7.82
N ALA A 35 3.59 -14.78 7.09
CA ALA A 35 4.73 -15.70 7.10
C ALA A 35 5.99 -15.06 6.50
N ARG A 36 5.85 -14.37 5.36
CA ARG A 36 6.95 -13.67 4.70
C ARG A 36 6.57 -12.20 4.47
N PRO A 37 7.22 -11.24 5.13
CA PRO A 37 6.97 -9.83 4.88
C PRO A 37 7.53 -9.41 3.51
N LYS A 38 7.23 -8.16 3.11
CA LYS A 38 7.85 -7.51 1.95
C LYS A 38 9.37 -7.79 1.91
N PRO A 39 9.93 -8.16 0.76
CA PRO A 39 9.36 -8.06 -0.60
C PRO A 39 8.41 -9.20 -1.01
N ALA A 40 8.18 -10.21 -0.16
CA ALA A 40 7.22 -11.27 -0.48
C ALA A 40 5.78 -10.73 -0.53
N PRO A 41 4.89 -11.33 -1.37
CA PRO A 41 3.55 -10.80 -1.61
C PRO A 41 2.55 -11.08 -0.49
N ASP A 42 2.92 -11.86 0.54
CA ASP A 42 1.99 -12.47 1.50
C ASP A 42 1.06 -11.44 2.17
N ILE A 43 1.55 -10.24 2.47
CA ILE A 43 0.76 -9.17 3.10
C ILE A 43 -0.23 -8.49 2.15
N VAL A 44 0.10 -8.38 0.86
CA VAL A 44 -0.81 -7.89 -0.17
C VAL A 44 -1.84 -8.98 -0.48
N LEU A 45 -1.43 -10.24 -0.61
CA LEU A 45 -2.35 -11.36 -0.80
C LEU A 45 -3.33 -11.53 0.37
N GLN A 46 -2.86 -11.36 1.61
CA GLN A 46 -3.73 -11.33 2.80
C GLN A 46 -4.72 -10.16 2.73
N ALA A 47 -4.31 -9.02 2.16
CA ALA A 47 -5.21 -7.89 1.94
C ALA A 47 -6.34 -8.19 0.99
N LEU A 48 -5.99 -8.70 -0.18
CA LEU A 48 -6.93 -9.04 -1.22
C LEU A 48 -7.95 -10.06 -0.72
N ARG A 49 -7.50 -11.07 0.03
CA ARG A 49 -8.38 -12.07 0.66
C ARG A 49 -9.38 -11.46 1.65
N LEU A 50 -8.93 -10.55 2.52
CA LEU A 50 -9.81 -9.96 3.54
C LEU A 50 -10.81 -8.96 2.94
N MET A 51 -10.41 -8.27 1.88
CA MET A 51 -11.26 -7.32 1.16
C MET A 51 -12.19 -8.00 0.14
N ASP A 52 -11.98 -9.28 -0.17
CA ASP A 52 -12.64 -10.01 -1.26
C ASP A 52 -12.53 -9.28 -2.62
N VAL A 53 -11.32 -8.81 -2.94
CA VAL A 53 -11.03 -8.02 -4.15
C VAL A 53 -9.98 -8.73 -5.01
N PRO A 54 -10.19 -8.84 -6.34
CA PRO A 54 -9.17 -9.40 -7.23
C PRO A 54 -7.94 -8.47 -7.33
N PRO A 55 -6.72 -9.01 -7.52
CA PRO A 55 -5.50 -8.20 -7.62
C PRO A 55 -5.57 -7.06 -8.64
N SER A 56 -6.25 -7.28 -9.78
CA SER A 56 -6.43 -6.31 -10.85
C SER A 56 -7.25 -5.06 -10.45
N GLN A 57 -7.91 -5.08 -9.30
CA GLN A 57 -8.67 -3.96 -8.74
C GLN A 57 -7.99 -3.35 -7.52
N ALA A 58 -6.72 -3.68 -7.26
CA ALA A 58 -5.97 -3.19 -6.12
C ALA A 58 -4.67 -2.49 -6.55
N MET A 59 -4.30 -1.47 -5.78
CA MET A 59 -3.03 -0.77 -5.90
C MET A 59 -2.18 -1.00 -4.65
N MET A 60 -0.92 -1.39 -4.85
CA MET A 60 0.12 -1.36 -3.83
C MET A 60 0.86 -0.02 -3.92
N VAL A 61 0.61 0.86 -2.96
CA VAL A 61 1.19 2.20 -2.89
C VAL A 61 2.33 2.19 -1.86
N GLY A 62 3.53 2.62 -2.25
CA GLY A 62 4.69 2.64 -1.36
C GLY A 62 5.85 3.48 -1.85
N ASP A 63 6.86 3.62 -1.01
CA ASP A 63 8.06 4.43 -1.22
C ASP A 63 9.34 3.60 -1.31
N ALA A 64 9.25 2.28 -1.14
CA ALA A 64 10.38 1.37 -1.22
C ALA A 64 10.26 0.38 -2.39
N VAL A 65 11.40 -0.03 -2.95
CA VAL A 65 11.47 -1.09 -3.97
C VAL A 65 10.77 -2.38 -3.49
N THR A 66 10.86 -2.68 -2.20
CA THR A 66 10.20 -3.86 -1.60
C THR A 66 8.66 -3.78 -1.66
N ASP A 67 8.08 -2.58 -1.73
CA ASP A 67 6.64 -2.39 -1.94
C ASP A 67 6.26 -2.78 -3.36
N LEU A 68 7.02 -2.29 -4.34
CA LEU A 68 6.79 -2.57 -5.75
C LEU A 68 6.94 -4.06 -6.05
N MET A 69 7.97 -4.71 -5.48
CA MET A 69 8.15 -6.16 -5.60
C MET A 69 6.95 -6.92 -5.01
N SER A 70 6.53 -6.57 -3.80
CA SER A 70 5.40 -7.25 -3.15
C SER A 70 4.08 -7.05 -3.88
N GLY A 71 3.84 -5.85 -4.43
CA GLY A 71 2.63 -5.56 -5.21
C GLY A 71 2.62 -6.34 -6.53
N ARG A 72 3.75 -6.34 -7.24
CA ARG A 72 3.90 -7.04 -8.52
C ARG A 72 3.71 -8.55 -8.37
N GLU A 73 4.37 -9.16 -7.38
CA GLU A 73 4.23 -10.60 -7.11
C GLU A 73 2.82 -10.98 -6.65
N ALA A 74 2.05 -10.04 -6.09
CA ALA A 74 0.65 -10.24 -5.75
C ALA A 74 -0.32 -9.99 -6.93
N GLY A 75 0.18 -9.47 -8.07
CA GLY A 75 -0.63 -9.10 -9.23
C GLY A 75 -1.39 -7.77 -9.08
N ALA A 76 -1.02 -6.93 -8.12
CA ALA A 76 -1.61 -5.61 -7.92
C ALA A 76 -0.86 -4.54 -8.73
N THR A 77 -1.56 -3.47 -9.11
CA THR A 77 -0.92 -2.28 -9.72
C THR A 77 0.03 -1.64 -8.72
N THR A 78 1.26 -1.37 -9.12
CA THR A 78 2.30 -0.81 -8.26
C THR A 78 2.40 0.70 -8.42
N VAL A 79 2.37 1.44 -7.31
CA VAL A 79 2.45 2.90 -7.30
C VAL A 79 3.63 3.35 -6.44
N ALA A 80 4.60 3.99 -7.08
CA ALA A 80 5.74 4.60 -6.40
C ALA A 80 5.41 6.01 -5.92
N THR A 81 5.73 6.31 -4.67
CA THR A 81 5.51 7.63 -4.06
C THR A 81 6.84 8.34 -3.81
N THR A 82 7.01 9.55 -4.36
CA THR A 82 8.34 10.19 -4.41
C THR A 82 8.56 11.31 -3.38
N TRP A 83 7.60 11.56 -2.48
CA TRP A 83 7.68 12.66 -1.50
C TRP A 83 8.32 12.28 -0.16
N HIS A 84 8.84 11.04 -0.03
CA HIS A 84 9.33 10.49 1.25
C HIS A 84 10.84 10.62 1.49
N GLY A 85 11.59 11.30 0.61
CA GLY A 85 13.03 11.55 0.77
C GLY A 85 13.95 10.34 0.61
N GLY A 86 13.42 9.19 0.19
CA GLY A 86 14.20 7.99 -0.14
C GLY A 86 14.92 8.07 -1.48
N ASP A 87 15.57 6.97 -1.89
CA ASP A 87 16.23 6.86 -3.20
C ASP A 87 15.19 6.70 -4.32
N VAL A 88 14.69 7.85 -4.80
CA VAL A 88 13.75 7.93 -5.92
C VAL A 88 14.33 7.31 -7.19
N GLY A 89 15.65 7.41 -7.41
CA GLY A 89 16.30 6.82 -8.57
C GLY A 89 16.17 5.30 -8.60
N ALA A 90 16.49 4.64 -7.49
CA ALA A 90 16.31 3.20 -7.33
C ALA A 90 14.83 2.79 -7.41
N LEU A 91 13.93 3.58 -6.83
CA LEU A 91 12.49 3.31 -6.87
C LEU A 91 11.92 3.36 -8.30
N LEU A 92 12.31 4.35 -9.09
CA LEU A 92 11.90 4.47 -10.50
C LEU A 92 12.55 3.38 -11.36
N ALA A 93 13.82 3.04 -11.10
CA ALA A 93 14.52 1.96 -11.80
C ALA A 93 13.90 0.57 -11.56
N ALA A 94 13.15 0.39 -10.46
CA ALA A 94 12.40 -0.84 -10.19
C ALA A 94 11.13 -0.99 -11.07
N GLY A 95 10.76 0.05 -11.84
CA GLY A 95 9.71 0.03 -12.84
C GLY A 95 8.28 -0.03 -12.26
N PRO A 96 7.86 0.94 -11.44
CA PRO A 96 6.48 1.00 -10.97
C PRO A 96 5.51 1.22 -12.14
N ASP A 97 4.26 0.76 -12.01
CA ASP A 97 3.22 0.99 -13.02
C ASP A 97 2.78 2.46 -13.04
N LEU A 98 2.75 3.09 -11.86
CA LEU A 98 2.39 4.50 -11.68
C LEU A 98 3.39 5.20 -10.75
N VAL A 99 3.53 6.51 -10.93
CA VAL A 99 4.34 7.37 -10.06
C VAL A 99 3.44 8.49 -9.54
N ALA A 100 3.45 8.68 -8.23
CA ALA A 100 2.76 9.76 -7.55
C ALA A 100 3.80 10.67 -6.87
N HIS A 101 3.68 11.97 -7.08
CA HIS A 101 4.55 13.01 -6.53
C HIS A 101 3.94 13.71 -5.31
N ALA A 102 2.62 13.64 -5.17
CA ALA A 102 1.89 14.05 -3.98
C ALA A 102 0.71 13.09 -3.72
N PRO A 103 0.16 13.06 -2.48
CA PRO A 103 -1.02 12.25 -2.16
C PRO A 103 -2.23 12.53 -3.07
N GLY A 104 -2.39 13.76 -3.56
CA GLY A 104 -3.46 14.17 -4.46
C GLY A 104 -3.43 13.45 -5.82
N ASP A 105 -2.27 12.99 -6.27
CA ASP A 105 -2.11 12.28 -7.55
C ASP A 105 -2.81 10.92 -7.52
N LEU A 106 -3.11 10.36 -6.35
CA LEU A 106 -3.84 9.10 -6.20
C LEU A 106 -5.35 9.27 -6.44
N LEU A 107 -5.88 10.49 -6.29
CA LEU A 107 -7.33 10.73 -6.34
C LEU A 107 -7.93 10.45 -7.72
N VAL A 108 -7.15 10.64 -8.80
CA VAL A 108 -7.61 10.37 -10.17
C VAL A 108 -7.82 8.87 -10.45
N HIS A 109 -7.27 8.01 -9.59
CA HIS A 109 -7.38 6.55 -9.68
C HIS A 109 -8.45 5.98 -8.72
N CYS A 110 -9.03 6.82 -7.86
CA CYS A 110 -10.13 6.43 -6.99
C CYS A 110 -11.47 6.61 -7.72
N PRO A 111 -12.41 5.65 -7.62
CA PRO A 111 -13.76 5.84 -8.17
C PRO A 111 -14.45 7.06 -7.52
N ALA A 112 -15.19 7.83 -8.33
CA ALA A 112 -15.83 9.09 -7.94
C ALA A 112 -16.78 9.00 -6.72
N ALA A 113 -17.26 7.80 -6.39
CA ALA A 113 -18.07 7.51 -5.20
C ALA A 113 -17.32 7.70 -3.86
N LEU A 114 -16.01 8.01 -3.90
CA LEU A 114 -15.16 8.22 -2.72
C LEU A 114 -14.81 9.70 -2.46
N VAL A 115 -15.29 10.63 -3.30
CA VAL A 115 -14.91 12.07 -3.26
C VAL A 115 -16.07 12.97 -2.78
N SER A 116 -17.16 12.38 -2.29
CA SER A 116 -18.36 13.07 -1.78
C SER A 116 -18.39 13.15 -0.26
#